data_AF-A0A2D9Q496-F1
#
_entry.id   AF-A0A2D9Q496-F1
#
_cell.length_a   1.000
_cell.length_b   1.000
_cell.length_c   1.000
_cell.angle_alpha   90.00
_cell.angle_beta   90.00
_cell.angle_gamma   90.00
#
_symmetry.space_group_name_H-M   'P 1'
#
loop_
_entity.id
_entity.type
_entity.pdbx_description
1 polymer ?
#
loop_
_entity_poly.entity_id
_entity_poly.type
_entity_poly.pdbx_seq_one_letter_code
_entity_poly.pdbx_strand_id
1 'polypeptide(L)'
;MDVTLNLSAILPDNIDLSTVELRYLPHADSVTWEFLDGVDTYTVSPDFEQVDVSMTKDGVILLVGVLPTPDVTAVGVEWTQLTGGQIQLNWTGTGDLTNPYVGGWNLYRIAGISGTTVFPETAGGINENIWEELTLDSLAASVPLDTAIWIDPAPLETGICASYAIIPIDREGNANLLHANITRVDGAAAQVCGDAIPPSTTLEGLSHTWRFTNDEACFEQQQDWSLCYEATMTWTWPAHEAQGEVTWNVYRVETTPDDVNLRFIQPLFSGLIGSPGEQGTLIESGLDRDGIQPYRTYYYIFAPIDSVGNELKTTNYPSDNIERVHIKDDWWAYNQHLIPPEPEPPEPPLGVPWLQDLNDAMDVEEFQLSGIALLATIVLNFILLPLLLKKRKRLKRVMEARKRNSAATMDFDDFFE
;
A
#
# COMPACT_ATOMS: atom_id res chain seq x y z
N MET A 1 79.93 9.71 -2.14
CA MET A 1 79.09 9.18 -1.06
C MET A 1 78.60 7.84 -1.55
N ASP A 2 78.94 6.80 -0.81
CA ASP A 2 78.61 5.42 -1.17
C ASP A 2 77.59 4.91 -0.14
N VAL A 3 76.43 4.48 -0.63
CA VAL A 3 75.32 4.01 0.21
C VAL A 3 74.82 2.69 -0.34
N THR A 4 74.68 1.71 0.55
CA THR A 4 74.01 0.45 0.26
C THR A 4 72.59 0.52 0.85
N LEU A 5 71.59 0.40 -0.02
CA LEU A 5 70.17 0.36 0.35
C LEU A 5 69.72 -1.10 0.37
N ASN A 6 69.17 -1.57 1.49
CA ASN A 6 68.53 -2.89 1.57
C ASN A 6 67.04 -2.73 1.23
N LEU A 7 66.66 -3.16 0.02
CA LEU A 7 65.30 -3.00 -0.49
C LEU A 7 64.29 -3.79 0.32
N SER A 8 64.61 -5.02 0.73
CA SER A 8 63.72 -5.87 1.55
C SER A 8 63.46 -5.29 2.95
N ALA A 9 64.34 -4.42 3.45
CA ALA A 9 64.15 -3.74 4.73
C ALA A 9 63.40 -2.39 4.61
N ILE A 10 63.32 -1.84 3.40
CA ILE A 10 62.73 -0.52 3.13
C ILE A 10 61.33 -0.65 2.50
N LEU A 11 61.15 -1.62 1.61
CA LEU A 11 59.93 -1.85 0.85
C LEU A 11 59.08 -2.95 1.52
N PRO A 12 57.75 -2.89 1.41
CA PRO A 12 56.87 -3.98 1.82
C PRO A 12 57.20 -5.32 1.16
N ASP A 13 57.04 -6.43 1.90
CA ASP A 13 57.35 -7.80 1.46
C ASP A 13 56.58 -8.25 0.21
N ASN A 14 55.49 -7.56 -0.15
CA ASN A 14 54.66 -7.90 -1.30
C ASN A 14 55.13 -7.25 -2.61
N ILE A 15 56.11 -6.33 -2.60
CA ILE A 15 56.62 -5.72 -3.83
C ILE A 15 57.57 -6.68 -4.55
N ASP A 16 57.35 -6.90 -5.85
CA ASP A 16 58.33 -7.58 -6.69
C ASP A 16 59.56 -6.69 -6.86
N LEU A 17 60.64 -7.05 -6.15
CA LEU A 17 61.89 -6.29 -6.12
C LEU A 17 62.54 -6.17 -7.50
N SER A 18 62.23 -7.06 -8.45
CA SER A 18 62.74 -6.96 -9.82
C SER A 18 62.15 -5.78 -10.60
N THR A 19 61.03 -5.22 -10.14
CA THR A 19 60.36 -4.06 -10.73
C THR A 19 60.82 -2.72 -10.15
N VAL A 20 61.66 -2.75 -9.12
CA VAL A 20 62.07 -1.54 -8.40
C VAL A 20 63.07 -0.73 -9.24
N GLU A 21 62.68 0.49 -9.55
CA GLU A 21 63.48 1.48 -10.26
C GLU A 21 63.97 2.57 -9.30
N LEU A 22 65.21 3.02 -9.51
CA LEU A 22 65.80 4.12 -8.77
C LEU A 22 65.78 5.40 -9.62
N ARG A 23 65.19 6.45 -9.07
CA ARG A 23 65.17 7.81 -9.64
C ARG A 23 65.90 8.77 -8.73
N TYR A 24 66.42 9.85 -9.31
CA TYR A 24 67.22 10.84 -8.62
C TYR A 24 66.73 12.25 -8.91
N LEU A 25 66.73 13.09 -7.88
CA LEU A 25 66.45 14.52 -7.97
C LEU A 25 67.69 15.32 -7.53
N PRO A 26 68.33 16.07 -8.43
CA PRO A 26 69.65 16.65 -8.16
C PRO A 26 69.62 17.89 -7.26
N HIS A 27 68.53 18.65 -7.23
CA HIS A 27 68.39 19.84 -6.38
C HIS A 27 66.97 19.93 -5.83
N ALA A 28 66.79 20.59 -4.69
CA ALA A 28 65.46 20.80 -4.10
C ALA A 28 64.51 21.60 -5.02
N ASP A 29 65.06 22.42 -5.92
CA ASP A 29 64.30 23.22 -6.89
C ASP A 29 64.08 22.49 -8.23
N SER A 30 64.60 21.27 -8.38
CA SER A 30 64.40 20.45 -9.58
C SER A 30 62.96 19.93 -9.64
N VAL A 31 62.38 19.90 -10.84
CA VAL A 31 60.99 19.45 -11.08
C VAL A 31 60.96 18.09 -11.80
N THR A 32 62.11 17.60 -12.27
CA THR A 32 62.24 16.40 -13.08
C THR A 32 63.06 15.33 -12.35
N TRP A 33 62.50 14.14 -12.24
CA TRP A 33 63.19 12.94 -11.76
C TRP A 33 64.01 12.33 -12.89
N GLU A 34 65.31 12.18 -12.67
CA GLU A 34 66.28 11.70 -13.65
C GLU A 34 66.87 10.35 -13.23
N PHE A 35 67.55 9.68 -14.16
CA PHE A 35 68.37 8.51 -13.83
C PHE A 35 69.74 8.95 -13.34
N LEU A 36 70.35 8.16 -12.45
CA LEU A 36 71.78 8.29 -12.17
C LEU A 36 72.56 7.77 -13.39
N ASP A 37 73.36 8.64 -14.00
CA ASP A 37 74.18 8.31 -15.16
C ASP A 37 75.54 9.03 -15.10
N GLY A 38 76.52 8.48 -15.81
CA GLY A 38 77.87 9.03 -15.94
C GLY A 38 78.76 8.76 -14.73
N VAL A 39 79.05 9.80 -13.93
CA VAL A 39 79.98 9.72 -12.79
C VAL A 39 79.29 9.20 -11.53
N ASP A 40 77.98 9.43 -11.43
CA ASP A 40 77.13 8.89 -10.38
C ASP A 40 76.48 7.61 -10.93
N THR A 41 76.55 6.51 -10.19
CA THR A 41 76.12 5.19 -10.67
C THR A 41 75.40 4.44 -9.58
N TYR A 42 74.49 3.55 -9.98
CA TYR A 42 73.90 2.57 -9.08
C TYR A 42 74.03 1.17 -9.67
N THR A 43 74.17 0.17 -8.80
CA THR A 43 74.18 -1.24 -9.17
C THR A 43 73.22 -1.99 -8.27
N VAL A 44 72.29 -2.72 -8.90
CA VAL A 44 71.37 -3.62 -8.20
C VAL A 44 72.03 -4.99 -8.08
N SER A 45 71.94 -5.59 -6.90
CA SER A 45 72.45 -6.93 -6.65
C SER A 45 71.71 -7.97 -7.50
N PRO A 46 72.34 -9.13 -7.83
CA PRO A 46 71.70 -10.15 -8.68
C PRO A 46 70.41 -10.75 -8.11
N ASP A 47 70.19 -10.64 -6.81
CA ASP A 47 69.00 -11.06 -6.07
C ASP A 47 67.97 -9.93 -5.88
N PHE A 48 68.25 -8.72 -6.40
CA PHE A 48 67.41 -7.53 -6.27
C PHE A 48 67.14 -7.07 -4.82
N GLU A 49 67.85 -7.61 -3.83
CA GLU A 49 67.65 -7.24 -2.42
C GLU A 49 68.41 -5.97 -2.02
N GLN A 50 69.48 -5.64 -2.74
CA GLN A 50 70.37 -4.52 -2.40
C GLN A 50 70.64 -3.62 -3.61
N VAL A 51 70.70 -2.33 -3.34
CA VAL A 51 71.14 -1.33 -4.33
C VAL A 51 72.31 -0.56 -3.76
N ASP A 52 73.45 -0.69 -4.41
CA ASP A 52 74.64 0.11 -4.12
C ASP A 52 74.62 1.36 -4.98
N VAL A 53 74.65 2.52 -4.32
CA VAL A 53 74.54 3.85 -4.94
C VAL A 53 75.82 4.63 -4.64
N SER A 54 76.49 5.10 -5.69
CA SER A 54 77.68 5.95 -5.63
C SER A 54 77.37 7.30 -6.24
N MET A 55 77.50 8.37 -5.44
CA MET A 55 77.16 9.73 -5.85
C MET A 55 78.22 10.73 -5.44
N THR A 56 78.51 11.67 -6.32
CA THR A 56 79.48 12.76 -6.12
C THR A 56 78.83 14.06 -5.64
N LYS A 57 77.50 14.16 -5.74
CA LYS A 57 76.71 15.33 -5.35
C LYS A 57 75.53 14.93 -4.46
N ASP A 58 75.08 15.88 -3.64
CA ASP A 58 73.91 15.72 -2.80
C ASP A 58 72.62 15.76 -3.64
N GLY A 59 71.60 15.01 -3.22
CA GLY A 59 70.25 15.09 -3.76
C GLY A 59 69.32 14.04 -3.15
N VAL A 60 68.15 13.83 -3.75
CA VAL A 60 67.11 12.92 -3.24
C VAL A 60 66.99 11.69 -4.13
N ILE A 61 66.95 10.51 -3.52
CA ILE A 61 66.71 9.24 -4.21
C ILE A 61 65.24 8.84 -3.99
N LEU A 62 64.58 8.44 -5.06
CA LEU A 62 63.24 7.85 -5.05
C LEU A 62 63.31 6.42 -5.54
N LEU A 63 62.71 5.50 -4.79
CA LEU A 63 62.51 4.12 -5.20
C LEU A 63 61.05 3.97 -5.68
N VAL A 64 60.86 3.42 -6.87
CA VAL A 64 59.55 3.21 -7.48
C VAL A 64 59.42 1.73 -7.81
N GLY A 65 58.45 1.03 -7.22
CA GLY A 65 58.18 -0.38 -7.52
C GLY A 65 56.75 -0.57 -8.02
N VAL A 66 56.51 -1.66 -8.74
CA VAL A 66 55.15 -2.06 -9.13
C VAL A 66 54.57 -2.94 -8.03
N LEU A 67 53.41 -2.54 -7.51
CA LEU A 67 52.65 -3.35 -6.57
C LEU A 67 52.00 -4.54 -7.31
N PRO A 68 52.01 -5.75 -6.74
CA PRO A 68 51.22 -6.84 -7.30
C PRO A 68 49.75 -6.46 -7.25
N THR A 69 49.00 -6.86 -8.28
CA THR A 69 47.55 -6.72 -8.27
C THR A 69 47.00 -7.48 -7.07
N PRO A 70 46.20 -6.86 -6.20
CA PRO A 70 45.63 -7.56 -5.06
C PRO A 70 44.78 -8.74 -5.54
N ASP A 71 45.06 -9.92 -4.99
CA ASP A 71 44.29 -11.14 -5.25
C ASP A 71 43.14 -11.19 -4.25
N VAL A 72 42.05 -10.50 -4.59
CA VAL A 72 40.83 -10.46 -3.79
C VAL A 72 39.66 -10.83 -4.68
N THR A 73 38.79 -11.73 -4.24
CA THR A 73 37.62 -12.16 -5.02
C THR A 73 36.41 -12.33 -4.11
N ALA A 74 35.24 -11.88 -4.58
CA ALA A 74 33.97 -12.20 -3.96
C ALA A 74 33.56 -13.63 -4.36
N VAL A 75 33.20 -14.48 -3.41
CA VAL A 75 32.73 -15.85 -3.63
C VAL A 75 31.35 -16.04 -2.99
N GLY A 76 30.61 -17.03 -3.48
CA GLY A 76 29.28 -17.34 -2.96
C GLY A 76 28.32 -16.16 -3.11
N VAL A 77 28.29 -15.53 -4.29
CA VAL A 77 27.36 -14.42 -4.58
C VAL A 77 25.94 -14.98 -4.66
N GLU A 78 25.21 -14.84 -3.58
CA GLU A 78 23.81 -15.22 -3.44
C GLU A 78 22.91 -14.00 -3.54
N TRP A 79 21.67 -14.22 -3.95
CA TRP A 79 20.66 -13.18 -4.07
C TRP A 79 19.37 -13.62 -3.39
N THR A 80 18.64 -12.64 -2.86
CA THR A 80 17.35 -12.85 -2.20
C THR A 80 16.39 -11.76 -2.64
N GLN A 81 15.14 -12.16 -2.91
CA GLN A 81 14.06 -11.22 -3.23
C GLN A 81 13.54 -10.59 -1.95
N LEU A 82 13.22 -9.32 -2.02
CA LEU A 82 12.62 -8.53 -0.95
C LEU A 82 11.39 -7.81 -1.48
N THR A 83 10.56 -7.31 -0.56
CA THR A 83 9.31 -6.62 -0.86
C THR A 83 9.48 -5.48 -1.87
N GLY A 84 8.52 -5.31 -2.75
CA GLY A 84 8.45 -4.21 -3.71
C GLY A 84 9.47 -4.34 -4.85
N GLY A 85 9.93 -5.56 -5.14
CA GLY A 85 10.91 -5.83 -6.20
C GLY A 85 12.36 -5.58 -5.80
N GLN A 86 12.62 -5.38 -4.51
CA GLN A 86 13.98 -5.18 -4.02
C GLN A 86 14.81 -6.47 -4.12
N ILE A 87 16.11 -6.32 -4.35
CA ILE A 87 17.06 -7.44 -4.38
C ILE A 87 18.13 -7.18 -3.36
N GLN A 88 18.42 -8.19 -2.54
CA GLN A 88 19.59 -8.21 -1.66
C GLN A 88 20.61 -9.20 -2.20
N LEU A 89 21.87 -8.75 -2.27
CA LEU A 89 23.04 -9.55 -2.59
C LEU A 89 23.82 -9.86 -1.32
N ASN A 90 24.28 -11.10 -1.21
CA ASN A 90 25.16 -11.56 -0.14
C ASN A 90 26.38 -12.23 -0.76
N TRP A 91 27.58 -11.95 -0.26
CA TRP A 91 28.82 -12.56 -0.73
C TRP A 91 29.84 -12.66 0.38
N THR A 92 30.90 -13.44 0.16
CA THR A 92 32.05 -13.52 1.06
C THR A 92 33.31 -13.09 0.32
N GLY A 93 34.06 -12.14 0.86
CA GLY A 93 35.39 -11.80 0.34
C GLY A 93 36.40 -12.90 0.68
N THR A 94 37.30 -13.21 -0.27
CA THR A 94 38.42 -14.13 -0.08
C THR A 94 39.69 -13.56 -0.72
N GLY A 95 40.85 -14.07 -0.31
CA GLY A 95 42.16 -13.61 -0.79
C GLY A 95 42.83 -12.63 0.18
N ASP A 96 43.53 -11.64 -0.37
CA ASP A 96 44.36 -10.67 0.36
C ASP A 96 43.54 -9.49 0.92
N LEU A 97 42.58 -9.79 1.81
CA LEU A 97 41.66 -8.81 2.39
C LEU A 97 42.33 -7.80 3.34
N THR A 98 43.56 -8.07 3.77
CA THR A 98 44.32 -7.19 4.68
C THR A 98 45.16 -6.16 3.93
N ASN A 99 45.21 -6.23 2.61
CA ASN A 99 46.06 -5.38 1.80
C ASN A 99 45.51 -3.95 1.72
N PRO A 100 46.28 -2.94 2.17
CA PRO A 100 45.83 -1.55 2.21
C PRO A 100 45.62 -0.91 0.82
N TYR A 101 45.99 -1.62 -0.26
CA TYR A 101 45.79 -1.19 -1.63
C TYR A 101 44.48 -1.69 -2.24
N VAL A 102 43.71 -2.51 -1.53
CA VAL A 102 42.34 -2.87 -1.93
C VAL A 102 41.38 -1.78 -1.45
N GLY A 103 40.67 -1.15 -2.37
CA GLY A 103 39.74 -0.06 -2.07
C GLY A 103 38.37 -0.54 -1.60
N GLY A 104 37.96 -1.74 -1.99
CA GLY A 104 36.64 -2.31 -1.69
C GLY A 104 36.06 -3.08 -2.86
N TRP A 105 34.74 -2.94 -3.06
CA TRP A 105 33.99 -3.61 -4.12
C TRP A 105 33.21 -2.60 -4.97
N ASN A 106 33.24 -2.76 -6.28
CA ASN A 106 32.25 -2.17 -7.18
C ASN A 106 31.14 -3.20 -7.45
N LEU A 107 29.90 -2.76 -7.28
CA LEU A 107 28.72 -3.50 -7.68
C LEU A 107 28.19 -2.91 -8.98
N TYR A 108 28.07 -3.76 -9.98
CA TYR A 108 27.52 -3.43 -11.29
C TYR A 108 26.16 -4.10 -11.47
N ARG A 109 25.27 -3.43 -12.20
CA ARG A 109 23.87 -3.81 -12.41
C ARG A 109 23.47 -3.52 -13.85
N ILE A 110 23.04 -4.56 -14.55
CA ILE A 110 22.40 -4.44 -15.86
C ILE A 110 20.94 -4.86 -15.68
N ALA A 111 20.03 -3.88 -15.67
CA ALA A 111 18.59 -4.12 -15.57
C ALA A 111 17.92 -4.00 -16.94
N GLY A 112 16.99 -4.90 -17.24
CA GLY A 112 16.26 -4.91 -18.50
C GLY A 112 15.07 -5.87 -18.45
N ILE A 113 14.36 -5.99 -19.57
CA ILE A 113 13.29 -6.98 -19.71
C ILE A 113 13.89 -8.38 -19.53
N SER A 114 13.15 -9.30 -18.91
CA SER A 114 13.59 -10.68 -18.74
C SER A 114 14.09 -11.29 -20.07
N GLY A 115 15.29 -11.87 -20.03
CA GLY A 115 15.96 -12.47 -21.20
C GLY A 115 16.85 -11.52 -21.99
N THR A 116 17.12 -10.31 -21.50
CA THR A 116 18.09 -9.39 -22.12
C THR A 116 19.53 -9.66 -21.66
N THR A 117 20.42 -8.69 -21.85
CA THR A 117 21.85 -8.73 -21.52
C THR A 117 22.09 -9.14 -20.06
N VAL A 118 23.10 -10.00 -19.88
CA VAL A 118 23.63 -10.46 -18.59
C VAL A 118 25.14 -10.31 -18.56
N PHE A 119 25.72 -10.24 -17.37
CA PHE A 119 27.16 -10.43 -17.23
C PHE A 119 27.54 -11.87 -17.63
N PRO A 120 28.53 -12.07 -18.52
CA PRO A 120 28.96 -13.41 -18.94
C PRO A 120 29.51 -14.25 -17.79
N GLU A 121 29.48 -15.58 -17.95
CA GLU A 121 30.09 -16.50 -17.00
C GLU A 121 31.61 -16.26 -16.85
N THR A 122 32.10 -16.32 -15.61
CA THR A 122 33.50 -16.00 -15.25
C THR A 122 34.36 -17.26 -15.05
N ALA A 123 33.75 -18.43 -14.83
CA ALA A 123 34.49 -19.69 -14.60
C ALA A 123 35.38 -20.14 -15.78
N GLY A 124 35.05 -19.73 -17.01
CA GLY A 124 35.81 -20.03 -18.23
C GLY A 124 36.90 -19.00 -18.57
N GLY A 125 37.13 -18.01 -17.70
CA GLY A 125 37.93 -16.83 -17.99
C GLY A 125 37.08 -15.66 -18.49
N ILE A 126 37.66 -14.47 -18.40
CA ILE A 126 36.98 -13.19 -18.65
C ILE A 126 37.55 -12.56 -19.92
N ASN A 127 36.65 -12.12 -20.81
CA ASN A 127 37.02 -11.31 -21.97
C ASN A 127 36.94 -9.83 -21.58
N GLU A 128 38.08 -9.22 -21.31
CA GLU A 128 38.19 -7.84 -20.81
C GLU A 128 37.43 -6.84 -21.69
N ASN A 129 37.52 -6.92 -23.02
CA ASN A 129 36.82 -5.98 -23.91
C ASN A 129 35.30 -6.00 -23.72
N ILE A 130 34.70 -7.19 -23.50
CA ILE A 130 33.26 -7.33 -23.26
C ILE A 130 32.93 -6.76 -21.88
N TRP A 131 33.75 -7.04 -20.88
CA TRP A 131 33.52 -6.59 -19.52
C TRP A 131 33.72 -5.09 -19.36
N GLU A 132 34.67 -4.48 -20.06
CA GLU A 132 34.83 -3.03 -20.15
C GLU A 132 33.58 -2.37 -20.72
N GLU A 133 33.01 -2.91 -21.81
CA GLU A 133 31.77 -2.40 -22.39
C GLU A 133 30.58 -2.54 -21.41
N LEU A 134 30.43 -3.70 -20.78
CA LEU A 134 29.33 -3.97 -19.85
C LEU A 134 29.44 -3.17 -18.55
N THR A 135 30.65 -2.82 -18.10
CA THR A 135 30.89 -2.08 -16.84
C THR A 135 30.88 -0.57 -17.01
N LEU A 136 30.92 -0.05 -18.24
CA LEU A 136 31.06 1.37 -18.54
C LEU A 136 29.94 2.24 -17.94
N ASP A 137 28.68 1.80 -18.04
CA ASP A 137 27.49 2.53 -17.57
C ASP A 137 26.62 1.72 -16.59
N SER A 138 27.14 0.62 -16.04
CA SER A 138 26.38 -0.27 -15.16
C SER A 138 26.75 -0.19 -13.68
N LEU A 139 27.67 0.71 -13.29
CA LEU A 139 28.06 0.87 -11.89
C LEU A 139 26.86 1.31 -11.04
N ALA A 140 26.48 0.49 -10.07
CA ALA A 140 25.39 0.76 -9.14
C ALA A 140 25.90 1.37 -7.83
N ALA A 141 26.99 0.83 -7.27
CA ALA A 141 27.57 1.31 -6.02
C ALA A 141 29.03 0.90 -5.87
N SER A 142 29.78 1.65 -5.07
CA SER A 142 31.09 1.26 -4.55
C SER A 142 30.99 1.13 -3.04
N VAL A 143 31.36 -0.02 -2.48
CA VAL A 143 31.22 -0.32 -1.06
C VAL A 143 32.56 -0.71 -0.43
N PRO A 144 32.74 -0.47 0.89
CA PRO A 144 33.93 -0.89 1.63
C PRO A 144 34.21 -2.40 1.56
N LEU A 145 35.47 -2.79 1.73
CA LEU A 145 35.93 -4.17 1.63
C LEU A 145 35.28 -5.13 2.64
N ASP A 146 34.91 -4.63 3.83
CA ASP A 146 34.23 -5.37 4.89
C ASP A 146 32.73 -5.57 4.64
N THR A 147 32.20 -5.01 3.56
CA THR A 147 30.80 -5.23 3.16
C THR A 147 30.61 -6.64 2.62
N ALA A 148 29.64 -7.36 3.18
CA ALA A 148 29.24 -8.70 2.75
C ALA A 148 27.77 -8.77 2.28
N ILE A 149 26.99 -7.70 2.51
CA ILE A 149 25.56 -7.61 2.22
C ILE A 149 25.28 -6.25 1.59
N TRP A 150 24.54 -6.23 0.50
CA TRP A 150 24.08 -5.00 -0.16
C TRP A 150 22.65 -5.16 -0.67
N ILE A 151 21.83 -4.13 -0.46
CA ILE A 151 20.46 -4.06 -0.97
C ILE A 151 20.45 -3.07 -2.13
N ASP A 152 19.94 -3.49 -3.28
CA ASP A 152 19.80 -2.63 -4.45
C ASP A 152 18.86 -1.46 -4.09
N PRO A 153 19.35 -0.20 -4.13
CA PRO A 153 18.52 0.97 -3.83
C PRO A 153 17.43 1.21 -4.90
N ALA A 154 17.53 0.57 -6.08
CA ALA A 154 16.57 0.68 -7.16
C ALA A 154 15.76 -0.63 -7.30
N PRO A 155 14.56 -0.73 -6.70
CA PRO A 155 13.71 -1.91 -6.84
C PRO A 155 13.39 -2.21 -8.30
N LEU A 156 13.25 -3.49 -8.63
CA LEU A 156 12.90 -3.96 -9.96
C LEU A 156 11.40 -3.96 -10.16
N GLU A 157 10.94 -3.25 -11.19
CA GLU A 157 9.53 -3.28 -11.59
C GLU A 157 9.14 -4.65 -12.17
N THR A 158 7.84 -4.93 -12.20
CA THR A 158 7.30 -6.16 -12.78
C THR A 158 7.77 -6.37 -14.22
N GLY A 159 8.37 -7.53 -14.48
CA GLY A 159 8.90 -7.90 -15.81
C GLY A 159 10.30 -7.37 -16.10
N ILE A 160 10.89 -6.58 -15.19
CA ILE A 160 12.28 -6.15 -15.24
C ILE A 160 13.10 -7.06 -14.33
N CYS A 161 14.21 -7.54 -14.87
CA CYS A 161 15.18 -8.38 -14.17
C CYS A 161 16.56 -7.75 -14.28
N ALA A 162 17.44 -8.04 -13.33
CA ALA A 162 18.79 -7.51 -13.32
C ALA A 162 19.84 -8.61 -13.24
N SER A 163 20.96 -8.39 -13.91
CA SER A 163 22.19 -9.17 -13.71
C SER A 163 23.15 -8.32 -12.89
N TYR A 164 23.75 -8.90 -11.86
CA TYR A 164 24.70 -8.20 -10.99
C TYR A 164 26.09 -8.80 -11.11
N ALA A 165 27.09 -7.94 -11.02
CA ALA A 165 28.49 -8.32 -10.87
C ALA A 165 29.13 -7.59 -9.69
N ILE A 166 29.97 -8.29 -8.95
CA ILE A 166 30.75 -7.77 -7.83
C ILE A 166 32.21 -7.91 -8.22
N ILE A 167 32.91 -6.79 -8.27
CA ILE A 167 34.31 -6.73 -8.74
C ILE A 167 35.14 -6.00 -7.68
N PRO A 168 36.27 -6.57 -7.23
CA PRO A 168 37.19 -5.86 -6.34
C PRO A 168 37.77 -4.62 -7.04
N ILE A 169 38.00 -3.57 -6.26
CA ILE A 169 38.67 -2.35 -6.72
C ILE A 169 39.98 -2.11 -5.99
N ASP A 170 40.91 -1.48 -6.68
CA ASP A 170 42.09 -0.90 -6.04
C ASP A 170 41.74 0.38 -5.25
N ARG A 171 42.74 0.96 -4.58
CA ARG A 171 42.58 2.19 -3.79
C ARG A 171 42.23 3.42 -4.64
N GLU A 172 42.49 3.40 -5.94
CA GLU A 172 42.12 4.45 -6.88
C GLU A 172 40.69 4.29 -7.42
N GLY A 173 40.07 3.14 -7.15
CA GLY A 173 38.71 2.80 -7.58
C GLY A 173 38.65 2.04 -8.90
N ASN A 174 39.80 1.62 -9.45
CA ASN A 174 39.83 0.85 -10.70
C ASN A 174 39.44 -0.60 -10.42
N ALA A 175 38.50 -1.13 -11.22
CA ALA A 175 37.98 -2.49 -11.06
C ALA A 175 38.91 -3.52 -11.69
N ASN A 176 39.26 -4.56 -10.92
CA ASN A 176 40.03 -5.70 -11.44
C ASN A 176 39.07 -6.72 -12.06
N LEU A 177 38.75 -6.52 -13.34
CA LEU A 177 37.75 -7.31 -14.08
C LEU A 177 38.02 -8.81 -14.05
N LEU A 178 39.29 -9.25 -13.97
CA LEU A 178 39.65 -10.67 -13.95
C LEU A 178 39.16 -11.41 -12.69
N HIS A 179 38.82 -10.68 -11.62
CA HIS A 179 38.32 -11.23 -10.36
C HIS A 179 36.81 -10.94 -10.17
N ALA A 180 36.10 -10.66 -11.26
CA ALA A 180 34.66 -10.45 -11.21
C ALA A 180 33.92 -11.74 -10.81
N ASN A 181 32.87 -11.57 -10.01
CA ASN A 181 31.89 -12.62 -9.75
C ASN A 181 30.47 -12.09 -9.98
N ILE A 182 29.54 -12.98 -10.33
CA ILE A 182 28.20 -12.64 -10.79
C ILE A 182 27.13 -13.38 -10.00
N THR A 183 25.92 -12.84 -10.02
CA THR A 183 24.72 -13.57 -9.62
C THR A 183 24.40 -14.68 -10.63
N ARG A 184 23.99 -15.85 -10.12
CA ARG A 184 23.61 -17.01 -10.95
C ARG A 184 22.21 -17.50 -10.60
N VAL A 185 21.55 -18.12 -11.58
CA VAL A 185 20.29 -18.87 -11.42
C VAL A 185 20.55 -20.28 -11.95
N ASP A 186 20.24 -21.29 -11.15
CA ASP A 186 20.52 -22.70 -11.45
C ASP A 186 21.97 -22.98 -11.88
N GLY A 187 22.92 -22.24 -11.30
CA GLY A 187 24.35 -22.38 -11.56
C GLY A 187 24.86 -21.73 -12.85
N ALA A 188 24.00 -21.02 -13.59
CA ALA A 188 24.37 -20.32 -14.81
C ALA A 188 24.23 -18.79 -14.67
N ALA A 189 25.01 -18.06 -15.46
CA ALA A 189 24.86 -16.61 -15.62
C ALA A 189 23.45 -16.27 -16.12
N ALA A 190 22.71 -15.51 -15.33
CA ALA A 190 21.31 -15.20 -15.60
C ALA A 190 20.89 -13.88 -14.93
N GLN A 191 19.73 -13.37 -15.34
CA GLN A 191 19.06 -12.26 -14.66
C GLN A 191 18.25 -12.77 -13.48
N VAL A 192 18.25 -12.01 -12.40
CA VAL A 192 17.39 -12.23 -11.23
C VAL A 192 16.28 -11.19 -11.26
N CYS A 193 15.04 -11.63 -11.08
CA CYS A 193 13.88 -10.77 -11.11
C CYS A 193 13.43 -10.47 -9.68
N GLY A 194 13.02 -9.23 -9.40
CA GLY A 194 12.35 -8.91 -8.14
C GLY A 194 10.89 -9.34 -8.18
N ASP A 195 10.27 -9.44 -7.01
CA ASP A 195 8.82 -9.55 -6.92
C ASP A 195 8.23 -8.25 -6.36
N ALA A 196 7.54 -7.52 -7.23
CA ALA A 196 6.86 -6.26 -6.89
C ALA A 196 5.33 -6.39 -6.95
N ILE A 197 4.80 -7.59 -7.23
CA ILE A 197 3.37 -7.79 -7.42
C ILE A 197 2.77 -8.28 -6.11
N PRO A 198 1.78 -7.58 -5.52
CA PRO A 198 1.06 -8.13 -4.39
C PRO A 198 0.25 -9.37 -4.81
N PRO A 199 0.04 -10.34 -3.91
CA PRO A 199 -0.73 -11.54 -4.20
C PRO A 199 -2.17 -11.19 -4.61
N SER A 200 -2.74 -12.03 -5.47
CA SER A 200 -4.11 -11.87 -6.01
C SER A 200 -5.11 -12.86 -5.39
N THR A 201 -4.68 -13.60 -4.38
CA THR A 201 -5.49 -14.57 -3.65
C THR A 201 -6.66 -13.92 -2.93
N THR A 202 -7.79 -14.62 -2.95
CA THR A 202 -9.03 -14.18 -2.32
C THR A 202 -9.56 -15.25 -1.38
N LEU A 203 -10.16 -14.83 -0.27
CA LEU A 203 -10.80 -15.73 0.68
C LEU A 203 -12.04 -16.37 0.07
N GLU A 204 -12.34 -17.59 0.49
CA GLU A 204 -13.54 -18.29 0.08
C GLU A 204 -14.62 -18.22 1.18
N GLY A 205 -15.84 -17.81 0.81
CA GLY A 205 -16.99 -17.85 1.71
C GLY A 205 -16.87 -16.96 2.95
N LEU A 206 -16.14 -15.84 2.85
CA LEU A 206 -16.06 -14.86 3.92
C LEU A 206 -17.46 -14.40 4.32
N SER A 207 -17.78 -14.54 5.59
CA SER A 207 -19.09 -14.26 6.16
C SER A 207 -18.98 -13.86 7.62
N HIS A 208 -20.03 -13.24 8.15
CA HIS A 208 -20.08 -12.82 9.54
C HIS A 208 -21.36 -13.23 10.25
N THR A 209 -21.26 -13.34 11.56
CA THR A 209 -22.39 -13.34 12.50
C THR A 209 -22.08 -12.35 13.61
N TRP A 210 -23.10 -11.75 14.21
CA TRP A 210 -22.91 -10.94 15.41
C TRP A 210 -24.03 -11.23 16.41
N ARG A 211 -23.76 -11.02 17.69
CA ARG A 211 -24.73 -11.23 18.77
C ARG A 211 -24.56 -10.18 19.86
N PHE A 212 -25.67 -9.80 20.47
CA PHE A 212 -25.68 -9.17 21.78
C PHE A 212 -25.61 -10.28 22.84
N THR A 213 -24.60 -10.24 23.72
CA THR A 213 -24.36 -11.34 24.67
C THR A 213 -25.35 -11.34 25.83
N ASN A 214 -25.91 -10.17 26.18
CA ASN A 214 -26.76 -9.96 27.35
C ASN A 214 -26.17 -10.54 28.66
N ASP A 215 -24.84 -10.53 28.78
CA ASP A 215 -24.14 -11.06 29.94
C ASP A 215 -23.97 -9.98 31.00
N GLU A 216 -24.52 -10.20 32.20
CA GLU A 216 -24.34 -9.31 33.35
C GLU A 216 -22.85 -9.13 33.69
N ALA A 217 -22.02 -10.17 33.48
CA ALA A 217 -20.58 -10.07 33.70
C ALA A 217 -19.89 -9.14 32.68
N CYS A 218 -20.43 -9.00 31.47
CA CYS A 218 -19.95 -8.00 30.51
C CYS A 218 -20.30 -6.58 30.98
N PHE A 219 -21.56 -6.38 31.39
CA PHE A 219 -22.00 -5.08 31.90
C PHE A 219 -21.22 -4.66 33.14
N GLU A 220 -20.95 -5.58 34.08
CA GLU A 220 -20.25 -5.24 35.32
C GLU A 220 -18.85 -4.66 35.10
N GLN A 221 -18.17 -5.00 33.99
CA GLN A 221 -16.80 -4.55 33.71
C GLN A 221 -16.71 -3.06 33.34
N GLN A 222 -17.65 -2.57 32.52
CA GLN A 222 -17.61 -1.20 31.97
C GLN A 222 -18.84 -0.36 32.35
N GLN A 223 -19.86 -0.98 32.94
CA GLN A 223 -21.17 -0.40 33.22
C GLN A 223 -21.86 0.15 31.96
N ASP A 224 -21.62 -0.49 30.81
CA ASP A 224 -22.13 -0.07 29.51
C ASP A 224 -22.54 -1.27 28.65
N TRP A 225 -23.84 -1.37 28.34
CA TRP A 225 -24.39 -2.43 27.49
C TRP A 225 -24.02 -2.29 26.02
N SER A 226 -23.62 -1.09 25.57
CA SER A 226 -23.25 -0.85 24.17
C SER A 226 -21.96 -1.57 23.77
N LEU A 227 -21.19 -2.06 24.75
CA LEU A 227 -19.96 -2.83 24.55
C LEU A 227 -20.19 -4.36 24.58
N CYS A 228 -21.39 -4.81 24.94
CA CYS A 228 -21.71 -6.23 25.09
C CYS A 228 -22.16 -6.90 23.79
N TYR A 229 -21.39 -6.66 22.73
CA TYR A 229 -21.58 -7.25 21.42
C TYR A 229 -20.35 -8.06 21.03
N GLU A 230 -20.57 -9.15 20.31
CA GLU A 230 -19.51 -9.96 19.72
C GLU A 230 -19.81 -10.16 18.23
N ALA A 231 -18.80 -9.96 17.39
CA ALA A 231 -18.84 -10.30 15.97
C ALA A 231 -17.89 -11.48 15.73
N THR A 232 -18.37 -12.46 14.97
CA THR A 232 -17.59 -13.63 14.55
C THR A 232 -17.56 -13.66 13.04
N MET A 233 -16.36 -13.51 12.48
CA MET A 233 -16.09 -13.66 11.06
C MET A 233 -15.57 -15.07 10.80
N THR A 234 -16.07 -15.69 9.73
CA THR A 234 -15.66 -17.02 9.30
C THR A 234 -15.37 -17.04 7.81
N TRP A 235 -14.33 -17.76 7.42
CA TRP A 235 -13.90 -17.91 6.02
C TRP A 235 -13.22 -19.25 5.82
N THR A 236 -12.98 -19.63 4.57
CA THR A 236 -12.13 -20.78 4.23
C THR A 236 -10.84 -20.27 3.61
N TRP A 237 -9.71 -20.83 4.04
CA TRP A 237 -8.39 -20.46 3.52
C TRP A 237 -8.22 -20.94 2.07
N PRO A 238 -7.81 -20.05 1.14
CA PRO A 238 -7.58 -20.43 -0.25
C PRO A 238 -6.32 -21.27 -0.41
N ALA A 239 -6.11 -21.79 -1.62
CA ALA A 239 -4.83 -22.39 -1.99
C ALA A 239 -3.70 -21.34 -1.95
N HIS A 240 -2.50 -21.78 -1.58
CA HIS A 240 -1.29 -20.97 -1.67
C HIS A 240 -0.97 -20.61 -3.13
N GLU A 241 -0.23 -19.52 -3.31
CA GLU A 241 0.27 -19.13 -4.64
C GLU A 241 1.42 -20.06 -5.07
N ALA A 242 1.74 -20.08 -6.36
CA ALA A 242 2.83 -20.91 -6.88
C ALA A 242 4.19 -20.54 -6.27
N GLN A 243 4.32 -19.30 -5.80
CA GLN A 243 5.51 -18.67 -5.24
C GLN A 243 5.71 -18.98 -3.75
N GLY A 244 4.71 -19.54 -3.05
CA GLY A 244 4.83 -19.95 -1.66
C GLY A 244 3.61 -19.66 -0.80
N GLU A 245 3.80 -19.79 0.51
CA GLU A 245 2.78 -19.58 1.52
C GLU A 245 2.31 -18.12 1.54
N VAL A 246 1.02 -17.93 1.75
CA VAL A 246 0.37 -16.61 1.84
C VAL A 246 0.00 -16.36 3.30
N THR A 247 0.38 -15.20 3.81
CA THR A 247 -0.03 -14.73 5.14
C THR A 247 -1.03 -13.59 5.00
N TRP A 248 -1.80 -13.30 6.05
CA TRP A 248 -2.90 -12.34 5.97
C TRP A 248 -2.87 -11.32 7.08
N ASN A 249 -3.08 -10.05 6.72
CA ASN A 249 -3.39 -8.98 7.66
C ASN A 249 -4.88 -8.67 7.60
N VAL A 250 -5.46 -8.32 8.75
CA VAL A 250 -6.86 -7.90 8.85
C VAL A 250 -6.90 -6.45 9.26
N TYR A 251 -7.54 -5.62 8.45
CA TYR A 251 -7.81 -4.21 8.75
C TYR A 251 -9.29 -4.01 8.98
N ARG A 252 -9.62 -2.97 9.74
CA ARG A 252 -11.00 -2.58 10.01
C ARG A 252 -11.17 -1.09 9.79
N VAL A 253 -12.18 -0.71 9.01
CA VAL A 253 -12.56 0.68 8.76
C VAL A 253 -14.07 0.86 8.93
N GLU A 254 -14.51 2.05 9.35
CA GLU A 254 -15.95 2.35 9.51
C GLU A 254 -16.59 3.01 8.29
N THR A 255 -15.78 3.47 7.34
CA THR A 255 -16.22 4.04 6.07
C THR A 255 -16.08 3.02 4.96
N THR A 256 -17.00 3.02 4.00
CA THR A 256 -16.89 2.19 2.79
C THR A 256 -15.50 2.36 2.17
N PRO A 257 -14.73 1.28 1.98
CA PRO A 257 -13.40 1.40 1.42
C PRO A 257 -13.48 1.56 -0.11
N ASP A 258 -13.35 2.81 -0.55
CA ASP A 258 -13.20 3.20 -1.94
C ASP A 258 -11.82 3.86 -2.11
N ASP A 259 -10.88 3.18 -2.78
CA ASP A 259 -9.48 3.58 -2.94
C ASP A 259 -8.77 3.85 -1.59
N VAL A 260 -9.07 3.02 -0.59
CA VAL A 260 -8.43 3.12 0.73
C VAL A 260 -7.02 2.55 0.67
N ASN A 261 -6.05 3.35 1.12
CA ASN A 261 -4.66 2.93 1.22
C ASN A 261 -4.34 2.38 2.62
N LEU A 262 -4.18 1.07 2.70
CA LEU A 262 -3.92 0.32 3.92
C LEU A 262 -2.57 0.66 4.57
N ARG A 263 -1.64 1.29 3.86
CA ARG A 263 -0.34 1.72 4.41
C ARG A 263 -0.50 2.67 5.61
N PHE A 264 -1.59 3.43 5.66
CA PHE A 264 -1.86 4.42 6.70
C PHE A 264 -2.75 3.89 7.82
N ILE A 265 -3.14 2.62 7.76
CA ILE A 265 -4.03 1.99 8.72
C ILE A 265 -3.23 0.91 9.45
N GLN A 266 -3.34 0.87 10.77
CA GLN A 266 -2.73 -0.21 11.54
C GLN A 266 -3.59 -1.46 11.41
N PRO A 267 -3.01 -2.64 11.11
CA PRO A 267 -3.76 -3.87 11.07
C PRO A 267 -4.31 -4.19 12.48
N LEU A 268 -5.55 -4.67 12.52
CA LEU A 268 -6.18 -5.21 13.71
C LEU A 268 -5.51 -6.53 14.10
N PHE A 269 -5.23 -7.37 13.11
CA PHE A 269 -4.47 -8.61 13.25
C PHE A 269 -3.45 -8.72 12.12
N SER A 270 -2.27 -9.27 12.43
CA SER A 270 -1.19 -9.41 11.45
C SER A 270 -0.64 -10.84 11.41
N GLY A 271 -0.26 -11.29 10.21
CA GLY A 271 0.42 -12.58 10.03
C GLY A 271 -0.45 -13.80 10.33
N LEU A 272 -1.74 -13.72 9.99
CA LEU A 272 -2.61 -14.90 10.05
C LEU A 272 -2.18 -15.89 8.97
N ILE A 273 -2.09 -17.17 9.35
CA ILE A 273 -1.67 -18.27 8.48
C ILE A 273 -2.75 -19.36 8.60
N GLY A 274 -3.05 -20.01 7.49
CA GLY A 274 -4.00 -21.11 7.46
C GLY A 274 -3.68 -22.14 6.39
N SER A 275 -4.11 -23.37 6.64
CA SER A 275 -3.97 -24.46 5.67
C SER A 275 -5.07 -24.37 4.61
N PRO A 276 -4.77 -24.57 3.31
CA PRO A 276 -5.80 -24.53 2.27
C PRO A 276 -7.00 -25.45 2.56
N GLY A 277 -8.21 -24.90 2.47
CA GLY A 277 -9.47 -25.61 2.74
C GLY A 277 -9.88 -25.69 4.22
N GLU A 278 -9.04 -25.23 5.15
CA GLU A 278 -9.41 -25.12 6.56
C GLU A 278 -10.26 -23.88 6.82
N GLN A 279 -11.15 -23.95 7.80
CA GLN A 279 -12.00 -22.82 8.19
C GLN A 279 -11.25 -21.91 9.17
N GLY A 280 -11.09 -20.64 8.81
CA GLY A 280 -10.64 -19.57 9.69
C GLY A 280 -11.79 -18.98 10.49
N THR A 281 -11.49 -18.48 11.70
CA THR A 281 -12.45 -17.77 12.54
C THR A 281 -11.75 -16.61 13.25
N LEU A 282 -12.39 -15.44 13.24
CA LEU A 282 -11.96 -14.26 13.98
C LEU A 282 -13.13 -13.76 14.82
N ILE A 283 -12.89 -13.55 16.11
CA ILE A 283 -13.88 -13.04 17.06
C ILE A 283 -13.40 -11.67 17.52
N GLU A 284 -14.30 -10.68 17.46
CA GLU A 284 -14.08 -9.35 17.98
C GLU A 284 -15.16 -9.00 19.02
N SER A 285 -14.74 -8.44 20.15
CA SER A 285 -15.61 -8.03 21.23
C SER A 285 -15.76 -6.51 21.27
N GLY A 286 -16.93 -6.03 21.68
CA GLY A 286 -17.12 -4.61 22.01
C GLY A 286 -16.34 -4.17 23.24
N LEU A 287 -15.88 -5.11 24.09
CA LEU A 287 -15.01 -4.82 25.23
C LEU A 287 -13.55 -4.55 24.84
N ASP A 288 -13.17 -4.86 23.61
CA ASP A 288 -11.81 -4.61 23.12
C ASP A 288 -11.53 -3.10 23.00
N ARG A 289 -10.25 -2.74 22.99
CA ARG A 289 -9.84 -1.34 22.79
C ARG A 289 -10.19 -0.95 21.35
N ASP A 290 -11.14 -0.01 21.21
CA ASP A 290 -11.77 0.32 19.93
C ASP A 290 -12.65 -0.84 19.41
N GLY A 291 -13.33 -1.59 20.27
CA GLY A 291 -14.19 -2.71 19.89
C GLY A 291 -15.47 -2.32 19.12
N ILE A 292 -16.21 -3.33 18.69
CA ILE A 292 -17.47 -3.14 17.97
C ILE A 292 -18.56 -2.50 18.84
N GLN A 293 -19.52 -1.83 18.19
CA GLN A 293 -20.61 -1.08 18.85
C GLN A 293 -21.89 -1.19 18.02
N PRO A 294 -23.07 -1.12 18.66
CA PRO A 294 -24.34 -1.10 17.96
C PRO A 294 -24.49 0.16 17.09
N TYR A 295 -25.32 0.05 16.06
CA TYR A 295 -25.60 1.08 15.05
C TYR A 295 -24.41 1.50 14.17
N ARG A 296 -23.26 0.82 14.28
CA ARG A 296 -22.10 1.07 13.43
C ARG A 296 -21.98 0.04 12.32
N THR A 297 -21.28 0.42 11.27
CA THR A 297 -20.92 -0.46 10.15
C THR A 297 -19.41 -0.53 10.09
N TYR A 298 -18.88 -1.74 10.09
CA TYR A 298 -17.46 -2.03 9.99
C TYR A 298 -17.20 -2.77 8.68
N TYR A 299 -16.08 -2.48 8.03
CA TYR A 299 -15.58 -3.19 6.89
C TYR A 299 -14.29 -3.88 7.30
N TYR A 300 -14.32 -5.21 7.31
CA TYR A 300 -13.16 -6.05 7.58
C TYR A 300 -12.47 -6.36 6.27
N ILE A 301 -11.22 -5.95 6.14
CA ILE A 301 -10.44 -6.07 4.92
C ILE A 301 -9.32 -7.06 5.20
N PHE A 302 -9.37 -8.21 4.54
CA PHE A 302 -8.33 -9.23 4.58
C PHE A 302 -7.34 -8.99 3.45
N ALA A 303 -6.15 -8.51 3.79
CA ALA A 303 -5.10 -8.25 2.81
C ALA A 303 -4.14 -9.45 2.76
N PRO A 304 -4.04 -10.16 1.62
CA PRO A 304 -3.06 -11.21 1.46
C PRO A 304 -1.65 -10.62 1.33
N ILE A 305 -0.68 -11.39 1.81
CA ILE A 305 0.75 -11.08 1.78
C ILE A 305 1.47 -12.32 1.23
N ASP A 306 2.28 -12.13 0.20
CA ASP A 306 3.04 -13.23 -0.41
C ASP A 306 4.22 -13.67 0.48
N SER A 307 4.97 -14.66 -0.01
CA SER A 307 6.14 -15.23 0.67
C SER A 307 7.32 -14.24 0.79
N VAL A 308 7.34 -13.19 -0.02
CA VAL A 308 8.38 -12.15 -0.05
C VAL A 308 8.00 -10.94 0.83
N GLY A 309 6.71 -10.79 1.14
CA GLY A 309 6.13 -9.74 1.98
C GLY A 309 5.36 -8.65 1.21
N ASN A 310 5.07 -8.82 -0.09
CA ASN A 310 4.23 -7.89 -0.82
C ASN A 310 2.79 -8.02 -0.36
N GLU A 311 2.15 -6.88 -0.06
CA GLU A 311 0.77 -6.81 0.39
C GLU A 311 -0.03 -5.92 -0.54
N LEU A 312 -1.26 -6.30 -0.82
CA LEU A 312 -2.18 -5.44 -1.56
C LEU A 312 -2.54 -4.21 -0.70
N LYS A 313 -1.97 -3.04 -1.04
CA LYS A 313 -2.15 -1.81 -0.24
C LYS A 313 -3.41 -1.02 -0.58
N THR A 314 -4.03 -1.26 -1.73
CA THR A 314 -5.22 -0.52 -2.18
C THR A 314 -6.39 -1.48 -2.32
N THR A 315 -7.52 -1.13 -1.71
CA THR A 315 -8.70 -2.01 -1.68
C THR A 315 -9.98 -1.25 -2.04
N ASN A 316 -10.88 -1.91 -2.75
CA ASN A 316 -12.17 -1.37 -3.18
C ASN A 316 -13.30 -2.33 -2.81
N TYR A 317 -14.39 -1.81 -2.27
CA TYR A 317 -15.62 -2.57 -1.99
C TYR A 317 -16.59 -2.48 -3.19
N PRO A 318 -17.27 -3.59 -3.57
CA PRO A 318 -17.21 -4.94 -3.00
C PRO A 318 -16.01 -5.77 -3.48
N SER A 319 -15.52 -6.66 -2.62
CA SER A 319 -14.46 -7.63 -2.91
C SER A 319 -14.65 -8.86 -2.01
N ASP A 320 -14.24 -10.04 -2.48
CA ASP A 320 -14.31 -11.30 -1.70
C ASP A 320 -13.45 -11.27 -0.43
N ASN A 321 -12.47 -10.35 -0.39
CA ASN A 321 -11.61 -10.11 0.77
C ASN A 321 -12.18 -9.05 1.74
N ILE A 322 -13.35 -8.47 1.45
CA ILE A 322 -13.95 -7.40 2.26
C ILE A 322 -15.34 -7.78 2.70
N GLU A 323 -15.55 -7.89 4.02
CA GLU A 323 -16.87 -8.15 4.59
C GLU A 323 -17.44 -6.92 5.28
N ARG A 324 -18.69 -6.59 4.93
CA ARG A 324 -19.44 -5.49 5.54
C ARG A 324 -20.27 -6.03 6.70
N VAL A 325 -19.93 -5.61 7.91
CA VAL A 325 -20.60 -6.00 9.16
C VAL A 325 -21.36 -4.80 9.70
N HIS A 326 -22.70 -4.90 9.72
CA HIS A 326 -23.55 -3.88 10.34
C HIS A 326 -24.16 -4.42 11.63
N ILE A 327 -23.75 -3.85 12.76
CA ILE A 327 -24.22 -4.25 14.08
C ILE A 327 -25.52 -3.50 14.38
N LYS A 328 -26.63 -4.24 14.54
CA LYS A 328 -27.89 -3.64 14.96
C LYS A 328 -27.96 -3.64 16.49
N ASP A 329 -28.78 -2.75 17.02
CA ASP A 329 -29.11 -2.80 18.44
C ASP A 329 -30.14 -3.90 18.72
N ASP A 330 -29.71 -4.92 19.46
CA ASP A 330 -30.55 -6.02 19.94
C ASP A 330 -30.79 -5.95 21.47
N TRP A 331 -30.37 -4.88 22.14
CA TRP A 331 -30.55 -4.70 23.58
C TRP A 331 -32.03 -4.67 23.97
N TRP A 332 -32.86 -4.02 23.14
CA TRP A 332 -34.31 -3.93 23.36
C TRP A 332 -35.03 -5.26 23.22
N ALA A 333 -34.45 -6.27 22.54
CA ALA A 333 -35.05 -7.60 22.46
C ALA A 333 -35.13 -8.27 23.84
N TYR A 334 -34.18 -7.96 24.73
CA TYR A 334 -34.12 -8.48 26.10
C TYR A 334 -34.75 -7.53 27.12
N ASN A 335 -34.79 -6.23 26.82
CA ASN A 335 -35.20 -5.18 27.77
C ASN A 335 -36.60 -4.58 27.49
N GLN A 336 -37.51 -5.36 26.90
CA GLN A 336 -38.87 -4.90 26.61
C GLN A 336 -39.65 -4.44 27.85
N HIS A 337 -39.28 -4.92 29.04
CA HIS A 337 -39.90 -4.52 30.30
C HIS A 337 -39.66 -3.05 30.68
N LEU A 338 -38.66 -2.39 30.08
CA LEU A 338 -38.38 -0.97 30.26
C LEU A 338 -39.17 -0.09 29.29
N ILE A 339 -39.74 -0.68 28.24
CA ILE A 339 -40.61 0.03 27.31
C ILE A 339 -41.90 0.31 28.08
N PRO A 340 -42.27 1.59 28.30
CA PRO A 340 -43.52 1.91 28.94
C PRO A 340 -44.67 1.24 28.19
N PRO A 341 -45.66 0.66 28.90
CA PRO A 341 -46.86 0.21 28.23
C PRO A 341 -47.44 1.39 27.44
N GLU A 342 -48.00 1.10 26.27
CA GLU A 342 -48.72 2.11 25.50
C GLU A 342 -49.73 2.79 26.43
N PRO A 343 -49.80 4.14 26.45
CA PRO A 343 -50.74 4.83 27.32
C PRO A 343 -52.14 4.27 27.08
N GLU A 344 -52.88 4.05 28.17
CA GLU A 344 -54.27 3.65 28.04
C GLU A 344 -54.96 4.68 27.13
N PRO A 345 -55.74 4.21 26.13
CA PRO A 345 -56.42 5.12 25.22
C PRO A 345 -57.23 6.12 26.06
N PRO A 346 -57.22 7.42 25.69
CA PRO A 346 -57.89 8.43 26.50
C PRO A 346 -59.34 7.99 26.73
N GLU A 347 -59.82 8.09 27.97
CA GLU A 347 -61.19 7.71 28.29
C GLU A 347 -62.14 8.46 27.36
N PRO A 348 -63.13 7.78 26.77
CA PRO A 348 -64.06 8.43 25.87
C PRO A 348 -64.75 9.60 26.57
N PRO A 349 -65.03 10.71 25.87
CA PRO A 349 -65.75 11.82 26.46
C PRO A 349 -67.07 11.30 27.05
N LEU A 350 -67.27 11.55 28.36
CA LEU A 350 -68.42 11.06 29.14
C LEU A 350 -68.56 9.53 29.23
N GLY A 351 -67.50 8.76 28.96
CA GLY A 351 -67.52 7.30 28.97
C GLY A 351 -68.27 6.67 27.79
N VAL A 352 -68.50 7.43 26.72
CA VAL A 352 -69.30 7.00 25.57
C VAL A 352 -68.42 6.82 24.32
N PRO A 353 -68.25 5.58 23.79
CA PRO A 353 -67.29 5.30 22.72
C PRO A 353 -67.49 6.11 21.42
N TRP A 354 -68.73 6.24 20.95
CA TRP A 354 -69.00 6.95 19.68
C TRP A 354 -68.74 8.47 19.77
N LEU A 355 -68.73 9.04 20.98
CA LEU A 355 -68.42 10.45 21.22
C LEU A 355 -66.92 10.71 21.02
N GLN A 356 -66.09 9.72 21.34
CA GLN A 356 -64.66 9.74 21.04
C GLN A 356 -64.45 9.62 19.54
N ASP A 357 -65.10 8.66 18.88
CA ASP A 357 -65.01 8.51 17.41
C ASP A 357 -65.44 9.80 16.68
N LEU A 358 -66.48 10.48 17.17
CA LEU A 358 -66.92 11.76 16.61
C LEU A 358 -65.90 12.88 16.88
N ASN A 359 -65.32 12.93 18.08
CA ASN A 359 -64.32 13.92 18.45
C ASN A 359 -63.03 13.74 17.62
N ASP A 360 -62.57 12.50 17.49
CA ASP A 360 -61.39 12.14 16.70
C ASP A 360 -61.66 12.40 15.21
N ALA A 361 -62.87 12.10 14.71
CA ALA A 361 -63.27 12.46 13.36
C ALA A 361 -63.36 13.97 13.16
N MET A 362 -63.73 14.75 14.18
CA MET A 362 -63.75 16.21 14.10
C MET A 362 -62.36 16.83 13.97
N ASP A 363 -61.29 16.15 14.39
CA ASP A 363 -59.91 16.60 14.23
C ASP A 363 -59.31 16.26 12.85
N VAL A 364 -60.01 15.45 12.05
CA VAL A 364 -59.61 15.09 10.68
C VAL A 364 -60.04 16.18 9.69
N GLU A 365 -59.08 16.70 8.92
CA GLU A 365 -59.29 17.83 7.99
C GLU A 365 -60.36 17.51 6.92
N GLU A 366 -60.39 16.27 6.42
CA GLU A 366 -61.37 15.81 5.44
C GLU A 366 -62.81 15.83 5.99
N PHE A 367 -62.99 15.51 7.26
CA PHE A 367 -64.30 15.55 7.93
C PHE A 367 -64.76 17.00 8.15
N GLN A 368 -63.85 17.90 8.53
CA GLN A 368 -64.16 19.33 8.67
C GLN A 368 -64.58 19.96 7.34
N LEU A 369 -63.83 19.69 6.26
CA LEU A 369 -64.13 20.18 4.92
C LEU A 369 -65.50 19.69 4.41
N SER A 370 -65.78 18.40 4.56
CA SER A 370 -67.07 17.83 4.17
C SER A 370 -68.22 18.36 5.01
N GLY A 371 -68.02 18.57 6.32
CA GLY A 371 -68.98 19.22 7.22
C GLY A 371 -69.29 20.66 6.82
N ILE A 372 -68.26 21.46 6.51
CA ILE A 372 -68.43 22.84 6.03
C ILE A 372 -69.18 22.88 4.69
N ALA A 373 -68.86 21.97 3.76
CA ALA A 373 -69.55 21.88 2.48
C ALA A 373 -71.03 21.51 2.64
N LEU A 374 -71.35 20.57 3.53
CA LEU A 374 -72.73 20.21 3.88
C LEU A 374 -73.48 21.40 4.50
N LEU A 375 -72.86 22.11 5.43
CA LEU A 375 -73.49 23.25 6.09
C LEU A 375 -73.73 24.41 5.11
N ALA A 376 -72.75 24.68 4.24
CA ALA A 376 -72.88 25.67 3.17
C ALA A 376 -74.01 25.33 2.19
N THR A 377 -74.13 24.06 1.77
CA THR A 377 -75.21 23.62 0.87
C THR A 377 -76.59 23.69 1.52
N ILE A 378 -76.70 23.38 2.82
CA ILE A 378 -77.94 23.52 3.58
C ILE A 378 -78.34 25.00 3.68
N VAL A 379 -77.42 25.89 4.07
CA VAL A 379 -77.69 27.33 4.20
C VAL A 379 -78.07 27.94 2.85
N LEU A 380 -77.35 27.58 1.78
CA LEU A 380 -77.68 28.00 0.43
C LEU A 380 -79.07 27.55 0.02
N ASN A 381 -79.46 26.31 0.33
CA ASN A 381 -80.82 25.82 0.07
C ASN A 381 -81.87 26.63 0.84
N PHE A 382 -81.66 26.89 2.13
CA PHE A 382 -82.59 27.69 2.94
C PHE A 382 -82.75 29.14 2.46
N ILE A 383 -81.73 29.72 1.80
CA ILE A 383 -81.80 31.08 1.24
C ILE A 383 -82.37 31.08 -0.18
N LEU A 384 -81.91 30.16 -1.04
CA LEU A 384 -82.25 30.12 -2.47
C LEU A 384 -83.68 29.64 -2.73
N LEU A 385 -84.17 28.63 -2.00
CA LEU A 385 -85.55 28.13 -2.16
C LEU A 385 -86.61 29.23 -1.96
N PRO A 386 -86.60 30.01 -0.85
CA PRO A 386 -87.57 31.09 -0.68
C PRO A 386 -87.43 32.21 -1.74
N LEU A 387 -86.20 32.52 -2.16
CA LEU A 387 -85.96 33.53 -3.20
C LEU A 387 -86.48 33.08 -4.57
N LEU A 388 -86.24 31.82 -4.96
CA LEU A 388 -86.76 31.22 -6.19
C LEU A 388 -88.29 31.14 -6.15
N LEU A 389 -88.89 30.77 -5.01
CA LEU A 389 -90.34 30.77 -4.83
C LEU A 389 -90.94 32.18 -4.96
N LYS A 390 -90.28 33.22 -4.39
CA LYS A 390 -90.70 34.62 -4.56
C LYS A 390 -90.61 35.07 -6.03
N LYS A 391 -89.49 34.79 -6.72
CA LYS A 391 -89.32 35.14 -8.13
C LYS A 391 -90.34 34.42 -9.01
N ARG A 392 -90.59 33.12 -8.78
CA ARG A 392 -91.62 32.35 -9.50
C ARG A 392 -93.02 32.90 -9.29
N LYS A 393 -93.39 33.30 -8.07
CA LYS A 393 -94.68 33.97 -7.80
C LYS A 393 -94.79 35.30 -8.54
N ARG A 394 -93.72 36.10 -8.62
CA ARG A 394 -93.70 37.36 -9.37
C ARG A 394 -93.80 37.13 -10.88
N LEU A 395 -93.05 36.16 -11.42
CA LEU A 395 -93.10 35.77 -12.83
C LEU A 395 -94.47 35.23 -13.24
N LYS A 396 -95.11 34.42 -12.39
CA LYS A 396 -96.48 33.94 -12.61
C LYS A 396 -97.48 35.10 -12.70
N ARG A 397 -97.40 36.08 -11.78
CA ARG A 397 -98.24 37.29 -11.86
C ARG A 397 -97.99 38.12 -13.12
N VAL A 398 -96.73 38.27 -13.53
CA VAL A 398 -96.37 39.02 -14.75
C VAL A 398 -96.86 38.29 -16.00
N MET A 399 -96.71 36.96 -16.10
CA MET A 399 -97.26 36.18 -17.21
C MET A 399 -98.79 36.19 -17.24
N GLU A 400 -99.46 36.07 -16.09
CA GLU A 400 -100.92 36.18 -16.02
C GLU A 400 -101.39 37.58 -16.45
N ALA A 401 -100.71 38.65 -16.02
CA ALA A 401 -101.01 40.01 -16.49
C ALA A 401 -100.77 40.18 -17.99
N ARG A 402 -99.69 39.61 -18.55
CA ARG A 402 -99.40 39.63 -19.99
C ARG A 402 -100.44 38.84 -20.79
N LYS A 403 -100.88 37.68 -20.28
CA LYS A 403 -101.94 36.86 -20.89
C LYS A 403 -103.30 37.56 -20.83
N ARG A 404 -103.55 38.33 -19.77
CA ARG A 404 -104.76 39.15 -19.63
C ARG A 404 -104.75 40.36 -20.57
N ASN A 405 -103.58 40.99 -20.75
CA ASN A 405 -103.43 42.06 -21.75
C ASN A 405 -103.49 41.53 -23.19
N SER A 406 -102.95 40.34 -23.48
CA SER A 406 -103.07 39.72 -24.81
C SER A 406 -104.51 39.30 -25.13
N ALA A 407 -105.29 38.89 -24.12
CA ALA A 407 -106.72 38.64 -24.28
C ALA A 407 -107.52 39.94 -24.45
N ALA A 408 -107.15 41.02 -23.75
CA ALA A 408 -107.78 42.33 -23.90
C ALA A 408 -107.49 43.00 -25.26
N THR A 409 -106.34 42.72 -25.89
CA THR A 409 -106.08 43.15 -27.28
C THR A 409 -106.85 42.34 -28.32
N MET A 410 -107.24 41.10 -28.03
CA MET A 410 -108.09 40.30 -28.94
C MET A 410 -109.58 40.69 -28.88
N ASP A 411 -110.03 41.31 -27.78
CA ASP A 411 -111.43 41.79 -27.63
C ASP A 411 -111.63 43.24 -28.11
N PHE A 412 -110.55 43.99 -28.39
CA PHE A 412 -110.62 45.39 -28.84
C PHE A 412 -110.55 45.55 -30.36
N ASP A 413 -110.00 44.57 -31.09
CA ASP A 413 -109.87 44.59 -32.55
C ASP A 413 -111.10 43.98 -33.28
N ASP A 414 -112.01 43.28 -32.60
CA ASP A 414 -113.27 42.76 -33.18
C ASP A 414 -114.49 43.68 -32.95
N PHE A 415 -114.32 44.85 -32.32
CA PHE A 415 -115.42 45.81 -32.07
C PHE A 415 -115.45 46.98 -33.10
N PHE A 416 -114.47 47.04 -34.02
CA PHE A 416 -114.39 48.06 -35.08
C PHE A 416 -114.12 47.46 -36.47
N GLU A 417 -114.82 46.37 -36.81
CA GLU A 417 -115.08 46.00 -38.21
C GLU A 417 -116.53 45.55 -38.44
#